data_AF-A0A380X6R5-F1
#
_entry.id   AF-A0A380X6R5-F1
#
_cell.length_a   1.000
_cell.length_b   1.000
_cell.length_c   1.000
_cell.angle_alpha   90.00
_cell.angle_beta   90.00
_cell.angle_gamma   90.00
#
_symmetry.space_group_name_H-M   'P 1'
#
loop_
_entity.id
_entity.type
_entity.pdbx_description
1 polymer ?
#
loop_
_entity_poly.entity_id
_entity_poly.type
_entity_poly.pdbx_seq_one_letter_code
_entity_poly.pdbx_strand_id
1 'polypeptide(L)'
;MNNDEVNFDKLNETELQAIGINNGNFINGTNYPEFPYLAVAFDELADVLAGIAEIDPLSSIQFAKEANVISQRLLELVPKAPTKDYKELMKLFSNEEIAEHLLNSVICGFLAEQLQQMVTKVLTQLEKVKRGGNNGKIH
;
A
#
# COMPACT_ATOMS: atom_id res chain seq x y z
N MET A 1 2.16 9.39 37.06
CA MET A 1 3.30 9.10 36.16
C MET A 1 2.79 9.40 34.76
N ASN A 2 3.31 10.46 34.14
CA ASN A 2 3.01 10.73 32.74
C ASN A 2 3.78 9.67 31.95
N ASN A 3 3.09 8.70 31.35
CA ASN A 3 3.70 7.86 30.35
C ASN A 3 3.88 8.72 29.11
N ASP A 4 5.02 9.40 29.03
CA ASP A 4 5.45 10.20 27.87
C ASP A 4 5.86 9.30 26.68
N GLU A 5 5.61 7.98 26.75
CA GLU A 5 5.94 7.00 25.73
C GLU A 5 4.67 6.36 25.15
N VAL A 6 4.65 6.23 23.82
CA VAL A 6 3.54 5.59 23.09
C VAL A 6 3.41 4.14 23.56
N ASN A 7 2.18 3.72 23.84
CA ASN A 7 1.87 2.42 24.39
C ASN A 7 1.54 1.46 23.24
N PHE A 8 2.42 0.50 23.01
CA PHE A 8 2.25 -0.52 21.97
C PHE A 8 1.88 -1.90 22.52
N ASP A 9 1.56 -2.02 23.82
CA ASP A 9 1.33 -3.32 24.49
C ASP A 9 0.15 -4.12 23.91
N LYS A 10 -0.76 -3.44 23.21
CA LYS A 10 -1.92 -4.07 22.55
C LYS A 10 -1.62 -4.60 21.15
N LEU A 11 -0.46 -4.26 20.58
CA LEU A 11 -0.08 -4.69 19.24
C LEU A 11 0.65 -6.04 19.29
N ASN A 12 0.39 -6.88 18.31
CA ASN A 12 1.12 -8.13 18.13
C ASN A 12 2.47 -7.90 17.43
N GLU A 13 3.31 -8.95 17.40
CA GLU A 13 4.65 -8.88 16.82
C GLU A 13 4.65 -8.44 15.35
N THR A 14 3.68 -8.89 14.54
CA THR A 14 3.59 -8.52 13.13
C THR A 14 3.24 -7.04 12.95
N GLU A 15 2.33 -6.52 13.77
CA GLU A 15 1.94 -5.09 13.76
C GLU A 15 3.11 -4.20 14.19
N LEU A 16 3.82 -4.59 15.26
CA LEU A 16 5.03 -3.90 15.72
C LEU A 16 6.12 -3.89 14.67
N GLN A 17 6.34 -5.03 14.01
CA GLN A 17 7.33 -5.15 12.94
C GLN A 17 6.98 -4.24 11.75
N ALA A 18 5.71 -4.18 11.34
CA ALA A 18 5.25 -3.34 10.26
C ALA A 18 5.51 -1.84 10.55
N ILE A 19 5.17 -1.38 11.76
CA ILE A 19 5.49 -0.01 12.21
C ILE A 19 7.00 0.23 12.23
N GLY A 20 7.77 -0.74 12.74
CA GLY A 20 9.22 -0.66 12.80
C GLY A 20 9.87 -0.53 11.41
N ILE A 21 9.41 -1.31 10.43
CA ILE A 21 9.87 -1.22 9.04
C ILE A 21 9.53 0.14 8.45
N ASN A 22 8.29 0.62 8.62
CA ASN A 22 7.88 1.93 8.09
C ASN A 22 8.73 3.08 8.65
N ASN A 23 8.97 3.07 9.97
CA ASN A 23 9.84 4.05 10.61
C ASN A 23 11.29 3.93 10.11
N GLY A 24 11.79 2.70 9.93
CA GLY A 24 13.09 2.44 9.33
C GLY A 24 13.21 2.94 7.90
N ASN A 25 12.17 2.79 7.08
CA ASN A 25 12.06 3.33 5.73
C ASN A 25 12.19 4.86 5.74
N PHE A 26 11.43 5.53 6.61
CA PHE A 26 11.46 6.98 6.76
C PHE A 26 12.83 7.51 7.18
N ILE A 27 13.45 6.89 8.20
CA ILE A 27 14.75 7.33 8.73
C ILE A 27 15.87 7.11 7.70
N ASN A 28 15.86 5.97 7.01
CA ASN A 28 16.97 5.57 6.14
C ASN A 28 16.75 5.90 4.65
N GLY A 29 15.59 6.44 4.27
CA GLY A 29 15.23 6.68 2.87
C GLY A 29 15.13 5.39 2.05
N THR A 30 14.63 4.31 2.67
CA THR A 30 14.44 3.01 2.02
C THR A 30 12.95 2.73 1.78
N ASN A 31 12.63 1.68 1.01
CA ASN A 31 11.24 1.32 0.67
C ASN A 31 10.99 -0.19 0.83
N TYR A 32 11.34 -0.75 1.99
CA TYR A 32 11.05 -2.14 2.27
C TYR A 32 9.56 -2.32 2.61
N PRO A 33 8.86 -3.33 2.09
CA PRO A 33 7.45 -3.53 2.39
C PRO A 33 7.25 -3.84 3.88
N GLU A 34 6.26 -3.19 4.52
CA GLU A 34 5.95 -3.38 5.94
C GLU A 34 5.40 -4.77 6.24
N PHE A 35 4.80 -5.44 5.24
CA PHE A 35 4.39 -6.83 5.29
C PHE A 35 5.11 -7.63 4.19
N PRO A 36 6.37 -8.04 4.37
CA PRO A 36 7.20 -8.56 3.29
C PRO A 36 6.64 -9.80 2.59
N TYR A 37 6.13 -10.77 3.34
CA TYR A 37 5.57 -12.00 2.77
C TYR A 37 4.26 -11.74 2.01
N LEU A 38 3.46 -10.79 2.48
CA LEU A 38 2.24 -10.38 1.80
C LEU A 38 2.54 -9.59 0.52
N ALA A 39 3.59 -8.76 0.53
CA ALA A 39 4.07 -8.07 -0.66
C ALA A 39 4.51 -9.05 -1.76
N VAL A 40 5.24 -10.11 -1.39
CA VAL A 40 5.62 -11.17 -2.34
C VAL A 40 4.38 -11.85 -2.93
N ALA A 41 3.39 -12.19 -2.11
CA ALA A 41 2.15 -12.79 -2.60
C ALA A 41 1.36 -11.87 -3.54
N PHE A 42 1.36 -10.56 -3.25
CA PHE A 42 0.73 -9.57 -4.12
C PHE A 42 1.48 -9.34 -5.42
N ASP A 43 2.80 -9.41 -5.42
CA ASP A 43 3.62 -9.32 -6.63
C ASP A 43 3.34 -10.46 -7.61
N GLU A 44 3.21 -11.69 -7.10
CA GLU A 44 2.82 -12.89 -7.87
C GLU A 44 1.38 -12.77 -8.40
N LEU A 45 0.44 -12.31 -7.56
CA LEU A 45 -0.93 -12.06 -8.00
C LEU A 45 -0.99 -11.00 -9.10
N ALA A 46 -0.15 -9.97 -9.03
CA ALA A 46 -0.04 -8.94 -10.05
C ALA A 46 0.43 -9.51 -11.39
N ASP A 47 1.35 -10.48 -11.39
CA ASP A 47 1.79 -11.17 -12.61
C ASP A 47 0.70 -12.05 -13.21
N VAL A 48 -0.08 -12.74 -12.38
CA VAL A 48 -1.25 -13.50 -12.84
C VAL A 48 -2.28 -12.58 -13.49
N LEU A 49 -2.60 -11.44 -12.85
CA LEU A 49 -3.52 -10.44 -13.38
C LEU A 49 -3.01 -9.82 -14.69
N ALA A 50 -1.70 -9.59 -14.81
CA ALA A 50 -1.10 -9.16 -16.06
C ALA A 50 -1.29 -10.22 -17.16
N GLY A 51 -1.09 -11.51 -16.87
CA GLY A 51 -1.38 -12.59 -17.82
C GLY A 51 -2.84 -12.62 -18.29
N ILE A 52 -3.79 -12.37 -17.38
CA ILE A 52 -5.22 -12.26 -17.74
C ILE A 52 -5.48 -11.11 -18.72
N ALA A 53 -4.72 -10.01 -18.63
CA ALA A 53 -4.89 -8.87 -19.52
C ALA A 53 -4.61 -9.18 -21.00
N GLU A 54 -3.89 -10.25 -21.31
CA GLU A 54 -3.71 -10.75 -22.68
C GLU A 54 -4.96 -11.44 -23.23
N ILE A 55 -5.73 -12.09 -22.34
CA ILE A 55 -6.87 -12.95 -22.69
C ILE A 55 -8.19 -12.17 -22.58
N ASP A 56 -8.35 -11.38 -21.53
CA ASP A 56 -9.52 -10.55 -21.27
C ASP A 56 -9.13 -9.11 -20.91
N PRO A 57 -8.86 -8.28 -21.93
CA PRO A 57 -8.46 -6.90 -21.74
C PRO A 57 -9.55 -6.03 -21.08
N LEU A 58 -10.83 -6.33 -21.30
CA LEU A 58 -11.93 -5.49 -20.81
C LEU A 58 -12.09 -5.64 -19.30
N SER A 59 -12.10 -6.88 -18.80
CA SER A 59 -12.15 -7.13 -17.35
C SER A 59 -10.92 -6.59 -16.66
N SER A 60 -9.75 -6.68 -17.29
CA SER A 60 -8.49 -6.15 -16.75
C SER A 60 -8.48 -4.62 -16.64
N ILE A 61 -9.07 -3.91 -17.62
CA ILE A 61 -9.30 -2.47 -17.53
C ILE A 61 -10.23 -2.13 -16.37
N GLN A 62 -11.30 -2.90 -16.19
CA GLN A 62 -12.27 -2.65 -15.12
C GLN A 62 -11.67 -2.91 -13.74
N PHE A 63 -10.91 -4.00 -13.58
CA PHE A 63 -10.10 -4.26 -12.40
C PHE A 63 -9.18 -3.08 -12.09
N ALA A 64 -8.42 -2.59 -13.08
CA ALA A 64 -7.49 -1.49 -12.88
C ALA A 64 -8.18 -0.21 -12.37
N LYS A 65 -9.40 0.08 -12.85
CA LYS A 65 -10.19 1.22 -12.38
C LYS A 65 -10.64 1.03 -10.93
N GLU A 66 -11.20 -0.13 -10.60
CA GLU A 66 -11.70 -0.42 -9.26
C GLU A 66 -10.57 -0.44 -8.22
N ALA A 67 -9.47 -1.12 -8.54
CA ALA A 67 -8.27 -1.15 -7.70
C ALA A 67 -7.69 0.25 -7.46
N ASN A 68 -7.66 1.11 -8.48
CA ASN A 68 -7.20 2.49 -8.31
C ASN A 68 -8.14 3.30 -7.41
N VAL A 69 -9.47 3.16 -7.54
CA VAL A 69 -10.43 3.82 -6.64
C VAL A 69 -10.23 3.38 -5.19
N ILE A 70 -10.05 2.08 -4.95
CA ILE A 70 -9.79 1.55 -3.61
C ILE A 70 -8.46 2.09 -3.06
N SER A 71 -7.40 2.07 -3.86
CA SER A 71 -6.09 2.60 -3.46
C SER A 71 -6.15 4.08 -3.08
N GLN A 72 -6.81 4.92 -3.88
CA GLN A 72 -7.00 6.34 -3.55
C GLN A 72 -7.78 6.50 -2.24
N ARG A 73 -8.84 5.69 -2.04
CA ARG A 73 -9.63 5.76 -0.81
C ARG A 73 -8.84 5.34 0.42
N LEU A 74 -7.98 4.33 0.31
CA LEU A 74 -7.08 3.92 1.40
C LEU A 74 -6.12 5.06 1.77
N LEU A 75 -5.53 5.76 0.79
CA LEU A 75 -4.67 6.92 1.05
C LEU A 75 -5.43 8.09 1.71
N GLU A 76 -6.71 8.26 1.41
CA GLU A 76 -7.56 9.26 2.09
C GLU A 76 -7.92 8.88 3.53
N LEU A 77 -7.94 7.58 3.86
CA LEU A 77 -8.21 7.07 5.19
C LEU A 77 -6.99 7.11 6.11
N VAL A 78 -5.78 7.31 5.55
CA VAL A 78 -4.56 7.50 6.35
C VAL A 78 -4.78 8.66 7.34
N PRO A 79 -4.72 8.40 8.66
CA PRO A 79 -4.86 9.45 9.67
C PRO A 79 -3.90 10.61 9.39
N LYS A 80 -4.44 11.83 9.27
CA LYS A 80 -3.64 13.04 9.11
C LYS A 80 -3.34 13.60 10.49
N ALA A 81 -2.06 13.65 10.85
CA ALA A 81 -1.63 14.26 12.09
C ALA A 81 -2.07 15.75 12.10
N PRO A 82 -2.82 16.21 13.13
CA PRO A 82 -3.27 17.59 13.21
C PRO A 82 -2.13 18.59 13.42
N THR A 83 -0.97 18.10 13.86
CA THR A 83 0.25 18.85 14.12
C THR A 83 1.47 17.95 13.94
N LYS A 84 2.62 18.57 13.70
CA LYS A 84 3.92 17.87 13.65
C LYS A 84 4.64 17.88 15.00
N ASP A 85 4.12 18.63 15.98
CA ASP A 85 4.69 18.65 17.33
C ASP A 85 4.21 17.42 18.11
N TYR A 86 5.16 16.55 18.44
CA TYR A 86 4.91 15.35 19.25
C TYR A 86 4.24 15.66 20.59
N LYS A 87 4.65 16.74 21.28
CA LYS A 87 4.06 17.12 22.57
C LYS A 87 2.63 17.60 22.43
N GLU A 88 2.26 18.16 21.28
CA GLU A 88 0.87 18.49 21.00
C GLU A 88 0.06 17.25 20.63
N LEU A 89 0.63 16.31 19.87
CA LEU A 89 -0.02 15.03 19.57
C LEU A 89 -0.35 14.24 20.84
N MET A 90 0.59 14.14 21.78
CA MET A 90 0.41 13.45 23.07
C MET A 90 -0.62 14.13 24.00
N LYS A 91 -1.03 15.38 23.71
CA LYS A 91 -2.13 16.05 24.42
C LYS A 91 -3.49 15.83 23.76
N LEU A 92 -3.49 15.57 22.46
CA LEU A 92 -4.70 15.41 21.64
C LEU A 92 -5.20 13.97 21.61
N PHE A 93 -4.29 13.02 21.76
CA PHE A 93 -4.59 11.60 21.66
C PHE A 93 -3.97 10.85 22.84
N SER A 94 -4.64 9.79 23.28
CA SER A 94 -4.05 8.79 24.16
C SER A 94 -2.93 8.02 23.47
N ASN A 95 -2.07 7.40 24.26
CA ASN A 95 -0.94 6.64 23.76
C ASN A 95 -1.41 5.44 22.91
N GLU A 96 -2.53 4.83 23.27
CA GLU A 96 -3.16 3.75 22.51
C GLU A 96 -3.71 4.24 21.17
N GLU A 97 -4.37 5.40 21.13
CA GLU A 97 -4.86 6.01 19.89
C GLU A 97 -3.71 6.34 18.93
N ILE A 98 -2.57 6.82 19.46
CA ILE A 98 -1.38 7.09 18.65
C ILE A 98 -0.85 5.80 18.03
N ALA A 99 -0.73 4.71 18.79
CA ALA A 99 -0.30 3.42 18.27
C ALA A 99 -1.25 2.88 17.18
N GLU A 100 -2.56 3.00 17.40
CA GLU A 100 -3.57 2.59 16.43
C GLU A 100 -3.52 3.45 15.15
N HIS A 101 -3.36 4.76 15.27
CA HIS A 101 -3.22 5.65 14.11
C HIS A 101 -1.95 5.37 13.31
N LEU A 102 -0.84 5.04 13.97
CA LEU A 102 0.39 4.62 13.30
C LEU A 102 0.16 3.32 12.51
N LEU A 103 -0.42 2.29 13.15
CA LEU A 103 -0.70 1.02 12.49
C LEU A 103 -1.65 1.19 11.30
N ASN A 104 -2.72 1.97 11.46
CA ASN A 104 -3.68 2.24 10.38
C ASN A 104 -3.03 2.97 9.21
N SER A 105 -2.12 3.90 9.48
CA SER A 105 -1.34 4.58 8.44
C SER A 105 -0.49 3.61 7.65
N VAL A 106 0.20 2.70 8.35
CA VAL A 106 1.03 1.65 7.75
C VAL A 106 0.19 0.71 6.88
N ILE A 107 -0.91 0.19 7.39
CA ILE A 107 -1.76 -0.76 6.66
C ILE A 107 -2.38 -0.10 5.42
N CYS A 108 -2.93 1.10 5.56
CA CYS A 108 -3.55 1.81 4.44
C CYS A 108 -2.52 2.15 3.36
N GLY A 109 -1.34 2.65 3.76
CA GLY A 109 -0.25 2.96 2.84
C GLY A 109 0.23 1.72 2.09
N PHE A 110 0.51 0.64 2.82
CA PHE A 110 0.92 -0.64 2.26
C PHE A 110 -0.10 -1.16 1.23
N LEU A 111 -1.36 -1.34 1.63
CA LEU A 111 -2.39 -1.87 0.72
C LEU A 111 -2.60 -0.98 -0.51
N ALA A 112 -2.55 0.34 -0.34
CA ALA A 112 -2.66 1.29 -1.44
C ALA A 112 -1.52 1.13 -2.45
N GLU A 113 -0.28 0.97 -1.97
CA GLU A 113 0.89 0.74 -2.82
C GLU A 113 0.78 -0.59 -3.57
N GLN A 114 0.40 -1.67 -2.89
CA GLN A 114 0.27 -2.99 -3.52
C GLN A 114 -0.79 -3.00 -4.64
N LEU A 115 -1.93 -2.35 -4.41
CA LEU A 115 -2.95 -2.16 -5.45
C LEU A 115 -2.44 -1.32 -6.62
N GLN A 116 -1.66 -0.26 -6.37
CA GLN A 116 -1.06 0.54 -7.44
C GLN A 116 -0.06 -0.26 -8.26
N GLN A 117 0.78 -1.08 -7.63
CA GLN A 117 1.72 -1.96 -8.32
C GLN A 117 0.98 -2.96 -9.22
N MET A 118 -0.11 -3.57 -8.75
CA MET A 118 -0.97 -4.43 -9.56
C MET A 118 -1.55 -3.69 -10.77
N VAL A 119 -2.11 -2.49 -10.56
CA VAL A 119 -2.63 -1.64 -11.63
C VAL A 119 -1.55 -1.34 -12.66
N THR A 120 -0.34 -0.96 -12.23
CA THR A 120 0.78 -0.66 -13.13
C THR A 120 1.17 -1.87 -13.98
N LYS A 121 1.28 -3.07 -13.40
CA LYS A 121 1.60 -4.29 -14.17
C LYS A 121 0.52 -4.60 -15.20
N VAL A 122 -0.76 -4.55 -14.80
CA VAL A 122 -1.90 -4.77 -15.72
C VAL A 122 -1.92 -3.77 -16.86
N LEU A 123 -1.80 -2.46 -16.58
CA LEU A 123 -1.80 -1.42 -17.61
C LEU A 123 -0.61 -1.56 -18.56
N THR A 124 0.57 -1.88 -18.03
CA THR A 124 1.77 -2.14 -18.85
C THR A 124 1.55 -3.30 -19.80
N GLN A 125 0.90 -4.37 -19.35
CA GLN A 125 0.61 -5.53 -20.19
C GLN A 125 -0.46 -5.23 -21.24
N LEU A 126 -1.52 -4.51 -20.89
CA LEU A 126 -2.53 -4.03 -21.84
C LEU A 126 -1.90 -3.17 -22.95
N GLU A 127 -0.94 -2.31 -22.62
CA GLU A 127 -0.21 -1.53 -23.62
C GLU A 127 0.62 -2.41 -24.57
N LYS A 128 1.28 -3.44 -24.04
CA LYS A 128 2.04 -4.39 -24.88
C LYS A 128 1.14 -5.13 -25.85
N VAL A 129 -0.02 -5.62 -25.40
CA VAL A 129 -1.01 -6.30 -26.25
C VAL A 129 -1.51 -5.38 -27.36
N LYS A 130 -1.81 -4.12 -27.02
CA LYS A 130 -2.26 -3.10 -27.99
C LYS A 130 -1.19 -2.79 -29.05
N ARG A 131 0.09 -2.75 -28.67
CA ARG A 131 1.22 -2.50 -29.60
C ARG A 131 1.58 -3.75 -30.41
N GLY A 132 1.50 -4.94 -29.82
CA GLY A 132 1.77 -6.23 -30.48
C GLY A 132 0.73 -6.63 -31.52
N GLY A 133 -0.54 -6.23 -31.33
CA GLY A 133 -1.63 -6.46 -32.29
C GLY A 133 -1.45 -5.76 -33.66
N ASN A 134 -0.57 -4.75 -33.77
CA ASN A 134 -0.29 -4.05 -35.03
C ASN A 134 0.89 -4.64 -35.83
N ASN A 135 1.66 -5.57 -35.28
CA ASN A 135 2.80 -6.18 -35.99
C ASN A 135 2.43 -7.46 -36.78
N GLY A 136 1.17 -7.91 -36.71
CA GLY A 136 0.68 -9.11 -37.41
C GLY A 136 -0.11 -8.86 -38.69
N LYS A 137 -0.25 -7.61 -39.15
CA LYS A 137 -0.92 -7.26 -40.42
C LYS A 137 0.00 -6.44 -41.32
N ILE A 138 1.08 -7.06 -41.75
CA ILE A 138 1.78 -6.66 -42.98
C ILE A 138 1.92 -7.92 -43.81
N HIS A 139 0.89 -8.28 -44.57
CA HIS A 139 0.95 -9.05 -45.82
C HIS A 139 -0.17 -8.52 -46.71
#